data_AF-A0A7C1PRZ1-F1
#
_entry.id   AF-A0A7C1PRZ1-F1
#
_cell.length_a   1.000
_cell.length_b   1.000
_cell.length_c   1.000
_cell.angle_alpha   90.00
_cell.angle_beta   90.00
_cell.angle_gamma   90.00
#
_symmetry.space_group_name_H-M   'P 1'
#
loop_
_entity.id
_entity.type
_entity.pdbx_description
1 polymer ?
#
loop_
_entity_poly.entity_id
_entity_poly.type
_entity_poly.pdbx_seq_one_letter_code
_entity_poly.pdbx_strand_id
1 'polypeptide(L)'
;KKNIVPEEPKKEQECKLTDRRISGNTVTWVVKCSGKEPMEMTGKITYYGDSFNGVIKMTSSDSRRGKVKMTNHLRGRRIGACKK
;
A
#
# COMPACT_ATOMS: atom_id res chain seq x y z
N LYS A 1 -5.35 34.00 -0.13
CA LYS A 1 -4.50 32.82 0.18
C LYS A 1 -4.84 31.74 -0.85
N LYS A 2 -3.89 31.29 -1.68
CA LYS A 2 -4.11 30.21 -2.66
C LYS A 2 -4.43 28.92 -1.90
N ASN A 3 -5.57 28.28 -2.19
CA ASN A 3 -5.89 26.96 -1.67
C ASN A 3 -4.92 25.94 -2.28
N ILE A 4 -4.10 25.32 -1.43
CA ILE A 4 -3.09 24.31 -1.80
C ILE A 4 -3.66 22.90 -1.55
N VAL A 5 -4.98 22.73 -1.66
CA VAL A 5 -5.60 21.41 -1.52
C VAL A 5 -5.36 20.69 -2.86
N PRO A 6 -4.61 19.58 -2.89
CA PRO A 6 -4.44 18.81 -4.12
C PRO A 6 -5.81 18.38 -4.65
N GLU A 7 -6.06 18.64 -5.93
CA GLU A 7 -7.25 18.14 -6.62
C GLU A 7 -7.35 16.62 -6.44
N GLU A 8 -8.55 16.13 -6.13
CA GLU A 8 -8.82 14.70 -5.98
C GLU A 8 -8.33 13.96 -7.24
N PRO A 9 -7.55 12.86 -7.11
CA PRO A 9 -7.06 12.14 -8.27
C PRO A 9 -8.26 11.62 -9.08
N LYS A 10 -8.24 11.97 -10.37
CA LYS A 10 -9.21 11.63 -11.42
C LYS A 10 -9.80 10.21 -11.23
N LYS A 11 -11.13 10.16 -11.28
CA LYS A 11 -12.02 8.98 -11.20
C LYS A 11 -11.81 7.90 -12.29
N GLU A 12 -10.60 7.39 -12.53
CA GLU A 12 -10.39 6.37 -13.57
C GLU A 12 -9.56 5.15 -13.13
N GLN A 13 -9.07 5.10 -11.89
CA GLN A 13 -8.29 3.97 -11.40
C GLN A 13 -9.11 3.15 -10.39
N GLU A 14 -9.59 1.97 -10.83
CA GLU A 14 -10.29 1.03 -9.95
C GLU A 14 -9.28 0.11 -9.27
N CYS A 15 -9.01 0.33 -7.98
CA CYS A 15 -8.18 -0.55 -7.17
C CYS A 15 -9.04 -1.54 -6.37
N LYS A 16 -8.79 -2.84 -6.55
CA LYS A 16 -9.51 -3.92 -5.88
C LYS A 16 -8.54 -4.75 -5.05
N LEU A 17 -8.94 -5.08 -3.82
CA LEU A 17 -8.28 -6.07 -2.99
C LEU A 17 -8.66 -7.46 -3.51
N THR A 18 -7.75 -8.13 -4.21
CA THR A 18 -8.05 -9.39 -4.90
C THR A 18 -7.76 -10.63 -4.08
N ASP A 19 -6.83 -10.54 -3.13
CA ASP A 19 -6.51 -11.63 -2.20
C ASP A 19 -6.14 -11.01 -0.86
N ARG A 20 -6.65 -11.60 0.22
CA ARG A 20 -6.26 -11.28 1.59
C ARG A 20 -6.25 -12.58 2.38
N ARG A 21 -5.13 -12.85 3.05
CA ARG A 21 -4.98 -14.03 3.91
C ARG A 21 -4.41 -13.60 5.25
N ILE A 22 -4.89 -14.27 6.28
CA ILE A 22 -4.39 -14.14 7.64
C ILE A 22 -3.95 -15.53 8.06
N SER A 23 -2.69 -15.66 8.45
CA SER A 23 -2.11 -16.91 8.94
C SER A 23 -1.34 -16.59 10.22
N GLY A 24 -1.91 -17.01 11.35
CA GLY A 24 -1.41 -16.64 12.68
C GLY A 24 -1.31 -15.12 12.84
N ASN A 25 -0.10 -14.64 13.08
CA ASN A 25 0.22 -13.22 13.25
C ASN A 25 0.63 -12.50 11.95
N THR A 26 0.48 -13.15 10.79
CA THR A 26 0.90 -12.61 9.49
C THR A 26 -0.31 -12.33 8.61
N VAL A 27 -0.37 -11.12 8.05
CA VAL A 27 -1.37 -10.70 7.08
C VAL A 27 -0.68 -10.50 5.73
N THR A 28 -1.22 -11.12 4.69
CA THR A 28 -0.80 -10.89 3.30
C THR A 28 -1.96 -10.41 2.46
N TRP A 29 -1.69 -9.51 1.52
CA TRP A 29 -2.72 -9.04 0.61
C TRP A 29 -2.16 -8.71 -0.77
N VAL A 30 -3.07 -8.72 -1.74
CA VAL A 30 -2.82 -8.30 -3.13
C VAL A 30 -3.87 -7.27 -3.52
N VAL A 31 -3.42 -6.11 -3.99
CA VAL A 31 -4.25 -5.07 -4.58
C VAL A 31 -3.91 -4.98 -6.05
N LYS A 32 -4.92 -5.00 -6.91
CA LYS A 32 -4.79 -4.76 -8.34
C LYS A 32 -5.60 -3.54 -8.72
N CYS A 33 -4.94 -2.58 -9.36
CA CYS A 33 -5.53 -1.38 -9.91
C CYS A 33 -5.59 -1.49 -11.44
N SER A 34 -6.79 -1.31 -11.98
CA SER A 34 -7.05 -1.28 -13.40
C SER A 34 -7.26 0.17 -13.87
N GLY A 35 -7.05 0.45 -15.16
CA GLY A 35 -7.24 1.78 -15.75
C GLY A 35 -6.11 2.16 -16.69
N LYS A 36 -5.97 3.46 -16.97
CA LYS A 36 -4.94 4.00 -17.88
C LYS A 36 -3.51 3.69 -17.41
N GLU A 37 -3.32 3.57 -16.10
CA GLU A 37 -2.04 3.21 -15.48
C GLU A 37 -2.26 1.99 -14.59
N PRO A 38 -2.09 0.75 -15.09
CA PRO A 38 -2.31 -0.44 -14.28
C PRO A 38 -1.22 -0.58 -13.21
N MET A 39 -1.63 -1.00 -12.03
CA MET A 39 -0.74 -1.21 -10.88
C MET A 39 -1.08 -2.50 -10.14
N GLU A 40 -0.06 -3.18 -9.66
CA GLU A 40 -0.19 -4.31 -8.75
C GLU A 40 0.64 -4.06 -7.50
N MET A 41 0.04 -4.29 -6.33
CA MET A 41 0.68 -4.14 -5.04
C MET A 41 0.49 -5.41 -4.21
N THR A 42 1.57 -5.94 -3.67
CA THR A 42 1.54 -7.07 -2.73
C THR A 42 2.12 -6.61 -1.39
N GLY A 43 1.41 -6.94 -0.31
CA GLY A 43 1.83 -6.62 1.04
C GLY A 43 1.94 -7.88 1.90
N LYS A 44 2.94 -7.90 2.76
CA LYS A 44 3.07 -8.87 3.86
C LYS A 44 3.46 -8.12 5.11
N ILE A 45 2.68 -8.26 6.18
CA ILE A 45 2.99 -7.74 7.51
C ILE A 45 2.93 -8.89 8.51
N THR A 46 3.93 -8.98 9.38
CA THR A 46 3.94 -9.88 10.53
C THR A 46 3.97 -9.05 11.82
N TYR A 47 3.05 -9.37 12.74
CA TYR A 47 2.88 -8.68 14.00
C TYR A 47 3.53 -9.44 15.17
N TYR A 48 4.10 -8.70 16.12
CA TYR A 48 4.77 -9.20 17.31
C TYR A 48 4.33 -8.36 18.52
N GLY A 49 3.08 -8.56 18.95
CA GLY A 49 2.46 -7.79 20.03
C GLY A 49 2.38 -6.29 19.69
N ASP A 50 3.24 -5.50 20.33
CA ASP A 50 3.34 -4.06 20.13
C ASP A 50 4.20 -3.66 18.91
N SER A 51 4.73 -4.58 18.12
CA SER A 51 5.56 -4.26 16.96
C SER A 51 5.16 -5.01 15.70
N PHE A 52 5.64 -4.57 14.55
CA PHE A 52 5.45 -5.26 13.28
C PHE A 52 6.64 -5.08 12.35
N ASN A 53 6.82 -6.05 11.45
CA ASN A 53 7.68 -5.95 10.28
C ASN A 53 6.84 -6.19 9.03
N GLY A 54 7.15 -5.48 7.94
CA GLY A 54 6.42 -5.63 6.69
C GLY A 54 7.27 -5.41 5.46
N VAL A 55 6.79 -5.96 4.35
CA VAL A 55 7.30 -5.69 3.01
C VAL A 55 6.12 -5.40 2.10
N ILE A 56 6.19 -4.29 1.37
CA ILE A 56 5.24 -3.94 0.33
C ILE A 56 6.00 -3.87 -0.99
N LYS A 57 5.56 -4.65 -1.98
CA LYS A 57 6.08 -4.59 -3.34
C LYS A 57 5.01 -3.98 -4.24
N MET A 58 5.40 -3.01 -5.04
CA MET A 58 4.53 -2.35 -6.00
C MET A 58 5.15 -2.44 -7.38
N THR A 59 4.32 -2.74 -8.37
CA THR A 59 4.68 -2.70 -9.78
C THR A 59 3.65 -1.84 -10.48
N SER A 60 4.07 -0.75 -11.11
CA SER A 60 3.22 0.09 -11.95
C SER A 60 3.80 0.16 -13.35
N SER A 61 2.94 0.39 -14.33
CA SER A 61 3.35 0.68 -15.70
C SER A 61 2.82 2.05 -16.08
N ASP A 62 3.74 2.99 -16.32
CA ASP A 62 3.43 4.33 -16.82
C ASP A 62 3.86 4.38 -18.30
N SER A 63 2.95 4.82 -19.16
CA SER A 63 3.18 5.04 -20.60
C SER A 63 4.44 5.87 -20.93
N ARG A 64 4.88 6.77 -20.04
CA ARG A 64 6.03 7.66 -20.26
C ARG A 64 7.33 7.17 -19.64
N ARG A 65 7.24 6.40 -18.54
CA ARG A 65 8.40 5.99 -17.73
C ARG A 65 8.69 4.49 -17.77
N GLY A 66 7.82 3.71 -18.43
CA GLY A 66 7.92 2.27 -18.48
C GLY A 66 7.50 1.60 -17.16
N LYS A 67 7.94 0.36 -16.96
CA LYS A 67 7.59 -0.45 -15.79
C LYS A 67 8.44 -0.04 -14.59
N VAL A 68 7.80 0.48 -13.55
CA VAL A 68 8.44 0.83 -12.28
C VAL A 68 8.18 -0.27 -11.26
N LYS A 69 9.24 -0.72 -10.58
CA LYS A 69 9.14 -1.64 -9.44
C LYS A 69 9.65 -0.94 -8.19
N MET A 70 8.88 -1.02 -7.12
CA MET A 70 9.21 -0.46 -5.81
C MET A 70 9.10 -1.56 -4.74
N THR A 71 10.07 -1.62 -3.83
CA THR A 71 10.01 -2.49 -2.65
C THR A 71 10.22 -1.64 -1.40
N ASN A 72 9.21 -1.59 -0.54
CA ASN A 72 9.25 -0.88 0.73
C ASN A 72 9.40 -1.89 1.87
N HIS A 73 10.41 -1.69 2.71
CA HIS A 73 10.57 -2.41 3.96
C HIS A 73 10.03 -1.56 5.11
N LEU A 74 9.13 -2.12 5.90
CA LEU A 74 8.44 -1.45 6.99
C LEU A 74 8.83 -2.09 8.32
N ARG A 75 9.06 -1.26 9.33
CA ARG A 75 9.16 -1.67 10.73
C ARG A 75 8.45 -0.63 11.58
N GLY A 76 7.70 -1.07 12.57
CA GLY A 76 6.99 -0.17 13.46
C GLY A 76 6.77 -0.76 14.84
N ARG A 77 6.59 0.11 15.83
CA ARG A 77 6.27 -0.25 17.20
C ARG A 77 5.28 0.74 17.80
N ARG A 78 4.33 0.25 18.57
CA ARG A 78 3.38 1.05 19.36
C ARG A 78 4.14 1.79 20.46
N ILE A 79 3.98 3.11 20.50
CA ILE A 79 4.68 3.98 21.46
C ILE A 79 3.89 4.27 22.75
N GLY A 80 2.65 3.78 22.85
CA GLY A 80 1.78 4.02 24.00
C GLY A 80 0.34 4.33 23.58
N ALA A 81 -0.51 4.61 24.55
CA ALA A 81 -1.85 5.13 24.31
C ALA A 81 -1.78 6.62 23.95
N CYS A 82 -2.70 7.10 23.11
CA CYS A 82 -2.87 8.53 22.89
C CYS A 82 -3.27 9.22 24.20
N LYS A 83 -2.69 10.39 24.48
CA LYS A 83 -3.17 11.26 25.56
C LYS A 83 -4.49 11.90 25.13
N LYS A 84 -5.42 12.03 26.08
CA LYS A 84 -6.68 12.73 25.86
C LYS A 84 -6.46 14.24 25.80
#